data_AF-A0A0K2UB93-F1
#
_entry.id   AF-A0A0K2UB93-F1
#
_cell.length_a   1.000
_cell.length_b   1.000
_cell.length_c   1.000
_cell.angle_alpha   90.00
_cell.angle_beta   90.00
_cell.angle_gamma   90.00
#
_symmetry.space_group_name_H-M   'P 1'
#
loop_
_entity.id
_entity.type
_entity.pdbx_description
1 polymer ?
#
loop_
_entity_poly.entity_id
_entity_poly.type
_entity_poly.pdbx_seq_one_letter_code
_entity_poly.pdbx_strand_id
1 'polypeptide(L)'
;MSQYFFQHESQYIRDLKTTEKELLNEKSKVKEEIEYEKKVTAEIEECLRGKLNTLTKLHKTWCLRLQEDVKVKDEELQKLKKARIQDQSTYKLALIRLKEITEFVENEKKNLERSRLEKEQYNMEIRAIIRIQSWWRMSMVRKGLGPYKKRKKRVQDHSVSLKKGK
;
A
#
# COMPACT_ATOMS: atom_id res chain seq x y z
N MET A 1 -99.85 65.93 -25.21
CA MET A 1 -98.65 65.79 -24.37
C MET A 1 -98.39 64.35 -23.90
N SER A 2 -99.41 63.57 -23.54
CA SER A 2 -99.25 62.16 -23.08
C SER A 2 -98.60 61.21 -24.12
N GLN A 3 -98.89 61.38 -25.41
CA GLN A 3 -98.40 60.48 -26.47
C GLN A 3 -96.89 60.59 -26.74
N TYR A 4 -96.32 61.80 -26.65
CA TYR A 4 -94.87 62.02 -26.81
C TYR A 4 -94.06 61.46 -25.62
N PHE A 5 -94.61 61.55 -24.41
CA PHE A 5 -94.00 61.00 -23.20
C PHE A 5 -93.94 59.47 -23.25
N PHE A 6 -95.06 58.82 -23.62
CA PHE A 6 -95.14 57.37 -23.80
C PHE A 6 -94.18 56.85 -24.88
N GLN A 7 -93.98 57.62 -25.95
CA GLN A 7 -93.10 57.25 -27.05
C GLN A 7 -91.62 57.37 -26.67
N HIS A 8 -91.27 58.37 -25.85
CA HIS A 8 -89.93 58.51 -25.27
C HIS A 8 -89.62 57.41 -24.24
N GLU A 9 -90.56 57.07 -23.35
CA GLU A 9 -90.42 55.92 -22.44
C GLU A 9 -90.26 54.60 -23.20
N SER A 10 -91.04 54.40 -24.26
CA SER A 10 -90.93 53.21 -25.13
C SER A 10 -89.59 53.12 -25.86
N GLN A 11 -89.01 54.25 -26.25
CA GLN A 11 -87.68 54.33 -26.84
C GLN A 11 -86.60 53.98 -25.81
N TYR A 12 -86.66 54.60 -24.64
CA TYR A 12 -85.72 54.39 -23.53
C TYR A 12 -85.70 52.93 -23.04
N ILE A 13 -86.88 52.28 -22.93
CA ILE A 13 -86.99 50.86 -22.56
C ILE A 13 -86.36 49.96 -23.64
N ARG A 14 -86.47 50.33 -24.93
CA ARG A 14 -85.82 49.59 -26.02
C ARG A 14 -84.30 49.70 -25.94
N ASP A 15 -83.78 50.90 -25.70
CA ASP A 15 -82.34 51.15 -25.58
C ASP A 15 -81.74 50.42 -24.36
N LEU A 16 -82.47 50.39 -23.23
CA LEU A 16 -82.09 49.57 -22.07
C LEU A 16 -82.07 48.08 -22.38
N LYS A 17 -83.06 47.56 -23.12
CA LYS A 17 -83.09 46.14 -23.50
C LYS A 17 -81.97 45.77 -24.48
N THR A 18 -81.61 46.66 -25.41
CA THR A 18 -80.48 46.42 -26.31
C THR A 18 -79.15 46.40 -25.59
N THR A 19 -78.93 47.36 -24.68
CA THR A 19 -77.72 47.40 -23.86
C THR A 19 -77.64 46.21 -22.89
N GLU A 20 -78.75 45.81 -22.27
CA GLU A 20 -78.81 44.59 -21.45
C GLU A 20 -78.43 43.35 -22.27
N LYS A 21 -78.93 43.22 -23.51
CA LYS A 21 -78.60 42.11 -24.40
C LYS A 21 -77.12 42.12 -24.82
N GLU A 22 -76.56 43.30 -25.10
CA GLU A 22 -75.14 43.47 -25.42
C GLU A 22 -74.26 43.05 -24.25
N LEU A 23 -74.55 43.52 -23.03
CA LEU A 23 -73.85 43.13 -21.81
C LEU A 23 -73.97 41.63 -21.52
N LEU A 24 -75.14 41.03 -21.79
CA LEU A 24 -75.33 39.60 -21.60
C LEU A 24 -74.49 38.78 -22.60
N ASN A 25 -74.41 39.24 -23.85
CA ASN A 25 -73.55 38.64 -24.87
C ASN A 25 -72.07 38.79 -24.51
N GLU A 26 -71.64 39.95 -24.06
CA GLU A 26 -70.26 40.20 -23.62
C GLU A 26 -69.90 39.31 -22.42
N LYS A 27 -70.79 39.22 -21.43
CA LYS A 27 -70.66 38.29 -20.31
C LYS A 27 -70.54 36.83 -20.77
N SER A 28 -71.26 36.43 -21.82
CA SER A 28 -71.15 35.08 -22.39
C SER A 28 -69.79 34.86 -23.03
N LYS A 29 -69.31 35.82 -23.84
CA LYS A 29 -67.99 35.76 -24.50
C LYS A 29 -66.85 35.66 -23.50
N VAL A 30 -66.85 36.54 -22.49
CA VAL A 30 -65.83 36.52 -21.43
C VAL A 30 -65.84 35.19 -20.68
N LYS A 31 -67.00 34.59 -20.43
CA LYS A 31 -67.07 33.24 -19.83
C LYS A 31 -66.45 32.17 -20.72
N GLU A 32 -66.71 32.21 -22.02
CA GLU A 32 -66.11 31.27 -22.98
C GLU A 32 -64.59 31.41 -23.04
N GLU A 33 -64.08 32.65 -23.05
CA GLU A 33 -62.64 32.95 -23.00
C GLU A 33 -62.00 32.43 -21.71
N ILE A 34 -62.63 32.65 -20.55
CA ILE A 34 -62.15 32.12 -19.26
C ILE A 34 -62.09 30.59 -19.27
N GLU A 35 -63.12 29.92 -19.79
CA GLU A 35 -63.13 28.46 -19.87
C GLU A 35 -62.07 27.92 -20.85
N TYR A 36 -61.81 28.65 -21.94
CA TYR A 36 -60.72 28.33 -22.85
C TYR A 36 -59.34 28.48 -22.17
N GLU A 37 -59.10 29.61 -21.49
CA GLU A 37 -57.87 29.85 -20.75
C GLU A 37 -57.62 28.79 -19.67
N LYS A 38 -58.67 28.38 -18.93
CA LYS A 38 -58.57 27.30 -17.94
C LYS A 38 -58.15 25.98 -18.58
N LYS A 39 -58.72 25.62 -19.73
CA LYS A 39 -58.36 24.38 -20.45
C LYS A 39 -56.91 24.41 -20.91
N VAL A 40 -56.50 25.49 -21.57
CA VAL A 40 -55.11 25.65 -22.04
C VAL A 40 -54.14 25.62 -20.87
N THR A 41 -54.46 26.29 -19.76
CA THR A 41 -53.62 26.28 -18.55
C THR A 41 -53.48 24.87 -18.00
N ALA A 42 -54.57 24.11 -17.91
CA ALA A 42 -54.54 22.72 -17.43
C ALA A 42 -53.69 21.81 -18.33
N GLU A 43 -53.77 21.97 -19.65
CA GLU A 43 -52.94 21.22 -20.61
C GLU A 43 -51.45 21.55 -20.48
N ILE A 44 -51.12 22.83 -20.30
CA ILE A 44 -49.74 23.29 -20.06
C ILE A 44 -49.22 22.69 -18.76
N GLU A 45 -49.99 22.76 -17.69
CA GLU A 45 -49.62 22.19 -16.38
C GLU A 45 -49.38 20.69 -16.47
N GLU A 46 -50.23 19.94 -17.17
CA GLU A 46 -50.08 18.49 -17.34
C GLU A 46 -48.80 18.16 -18.13
N CYS A 47 -48.52 18.90 -19.20
CA CYS A 47 -47.28 18.76 -19.98
C CYS A 47 -46.03 19.03 -19.11
N LEU A 48 -46.05 20.11 -18.32
CA LEU A 48 -44.95 20.46 -17.42
C LEU A 48 -44.77 19.42 -16.33
N ARG A 49 -45.87 18.92 -15.74
CA ARG A 49 -45.86 17.85 -14.73
C ARG A 49 -45.26 16.57 -15.29
N GLY A 50 -45.61 16.19 -16.52
CA GLY A 50 -45.04 15.04 -17.22
C GLY A 50 -43.53 15.17 -17.45
N LYS A 51 -43.07 16.35 -17.91
CA LYS A 51 -41.63 16.64 -18.08
C LYS A 51 -40.88 16.60 -16.75
N LEU A 52 -41.42 17.23 -15.71
CA LEU A 52 -40.82 17.24 -14.37
C LEU A 52 -40.70 15.83 -13.80
N ASN A 53 -41.73 14.99 -13.95
CA ASN A 53 -41.72 13.60 -13.52
C ASN A 53 -40.64 12.80 -14.25
N THR A 54 -40.49 13.00 -15.56
CA THR A 54 -39.48 12.33 -16.38
C THR A 54 -38.06 12.72 -15.95
N LEU A 55 -37.82 14.02 -15.78
CA LEU A 55 -36.53 14.53 -15.31
C LEU A 55 -36.20 14.05 -13.89
N THR A 56 -37.21 13.99 -13.01
CA THR A 56 -37.02 13.51 -11.64
C THR A 56 -36.69 12.02 -11.61
N LYS A 57 -37.34 11.20 -12.43
CA LYS A 57 -36.98 9.78 -12.59
C LYS A 57 -35.55 9.62 -13.11
N LEU A 58 -35.20 10.37 -14.16
CA LEU A 58 -33.86 10.33 -14.73
C LEU A 58 -32.79 10.75 -13.70
N HIS A 59 -33.04 11.85 -12.98
CA HIS A 59 -32.16 12.32 -11.91
C HIS A 59 -31.96 11.25 -10.83
N LYS A 60 -33.04 10.63 -10.34
CA LYS A 60 -32.96 9.52 -9.37
C LYS A 60 -32.13 8.36 -9.90
N THR A 61 -32.33 7.94 -11.15
CA THR A 61 -31.55 6.84 -11.74
C THR A 61 -30.06 7.17 -11.82
N TRP A 62 -29.70 8.40 -12.20
CA TRP A 62 -28.30 8.83 -12.24
C TRP A 62 -27.69 8.96 -10.85
N CYS A 63 -28.42 9.50 -9.87
CA CYS A 63 -27.94 9.56 -8.49
C CYS A 63 -27.65 8.17 -7.93
N LEU A 64 -28.56 7.20 -8.11
CA LEU A 64 -28.35 5.83 -7.64
C LEU A 64 -27.15 5.17 -8.33
N ARG A 65 -27.03 5.34 -9.65
CA ARG A 65 -25.90 4.81 -10.42
C ARG A 65 -24.57 5.39 -9.94
N LEU A 66 -24.50 6.72 -9.79
CA LEU A 66 -23.27 7.38 -9.34
C LEU A 66 -22.92 7.00 -7.90
N GLN A 67 -23.90 6.83 -7.02
CA GLN A 67 -23.66 6.30 -5.67
C GLN A 67 -23.06 4.90 -5.70
N GLU A 68 -23.54 4.03 -6.58
CA GLU A 68 -22.99 2.68 -6.72
C GLU A 68 -21.58 2.70 -7.31
N ASP A 69 -21.35 3.49 -8.37
CA ASP A 69 -20.03 3.65 -8.98
C ASP A 69 -19.01 4.18 -7.96
N VAL A 70 -19.40 5.14 -7.12
CA VAL A 70 -18.54 5.65 -6.03
C VAL A 70 -18.23 4.55 -5.02
N LYS A 71 -19.21 3.76 -4.58
CA LYS A 71 -18.97 2.64 -3.65
C LYS A 71 -18.01 1.61 -4.23
N VAL A 72 -18.21 1.20 -5.48
CA VAL A 72 -17.33 0.24 -6.16
C VAL A 72 -15.90 0.79 -6.22
N LYS A 73 -15.74 2.07 -6.58
CA LYS A 73 -14.42 2.71 -6.63
C LYS A 73 -13.78 2.85 -5.26
N ASP A 74 -14.55 3.16 -4.23
CA ASP A 74 -14.06 3.17 -2.85
C ASP A 74 -13.59 1.79 -2.40
N GLU A 75 -14.33 0.72 -2.70
CA GLU A 75 -13.93 -0.65 -2.39
C GLU A 75 -12.66 -1.07 -3.12
N GLU A 76 -12.55 -0.78 -4.42
CA GLU A 76 -11.33 -1.00 -5.21
C GLU A 76 -10.14 -0.26 -4.60
N LEU A 77 -10.33 1.01 -4.22
CA LEU A 77 -9.30 1.84 -3.62
C LEU A 77 -8.87 1.30 -2.25
N GLN A 78 -9.80 0.80 -1.43
CA GLN A 78 -9.48 0.14 -0.16
C GLN A 78 -8.71 -1.16 -0.36
N LYS A 79 -9.07 -1.98 -1.35
CA LYS A 79 -8.32 -3.20 -1.71
C LYS A 79 -6.88 -2.86 -2.10
N LEU A 80 -6.69 -1.86 -2.97
CA LEU A 80 -5.37 -1.41 -3.41
C LEU A 80 -4.54 -0.83 -2.25
N LYS A 81 -5.15 -0.06 -1.35
CA LYS A 81 -4.48 0.44 -0.14
C LYS A 81 -3.99 -0.71 0.75
N LYS A 82 -4.83 -1.72 1.00
CA LYS A 82 -4.45 -2.90 1.79
C LYS A 82 -3.31 -3.67 1.13
N ALA A 83 -3.39 -3.95 -0.17
CA ALA A 83 -2.34 -4.62 -0.92
C ALA A 83 -1.01 -3.84 -0.84
N ARG A 84 -1.04 -2.52 -1.04
CA ARG A 84 0.14 -1.66 -0.95
C ARG A 84 0.80 -1.71 0.44
N ILE A 85 0.00 -1.68 1.51
CA ILE A 85 0.53 -1.77 2.88
C ILE A 85 1.19 -3.14 3.10
N GLN A 86 0.57 -4.22 2.63
CA GLN A 86 1.11 -5.56 2.71
C GLN A 86 2.44 -5.67 1.94
N ASP A 87 2.48 -5.22 0.69
CA ASP A 87 3.69 -5.23 -0.15
C ASP A 87 4.81 -4.38 0.46
N GLN A 88 4.46 -3.23 1.05
CA GLN A 88 5.45 -2.41 1.74
C GLN A 88 6.01 -3.12 2.98
N SER A 89 5.19 -3.88 3.70
CA SER A 89 5.63 -4.66 4.86
C SER A 89 6.55 -5.82 4.45
N THR A 90 6.21 -6.54 3.37
CA THR A 90 7.02 -7.65 2.86
C THR A 90 8.36 -7.15 2.32
N TYR A 91 8.36 -6.01 1.61
CA TYR A 91 9.58 -5.35 1.15
C TYR A 91 10.50 -4.94 2.31
N LYS A 92 9.95 -4.35 3.37
CA LYS A 92 10.73 -3.98 4.57
C LYS A 92 11.37 -5.21 5.22
N LEU A 93 10.62 -6.31 5.35
CA LEU A 93 11.14 -7.57 5.88
C LEU A 93 12.25 -8.14 5.00
N ALA A 94 12.08 -8.10 3.67
CA ALA A 94 13.11 -8.53 2.73
C ALA A 94 14.40 -7.70 2.85
N LEU A 95 14.28 -6.37 3.03
CA LEU A 95 15.43 -5.50 3.27
C LEU A 95 16.18 -5.85 4.57
N ILE A 96 15.45 -6.11 5.65
CA ILE A 96 16.05 -6.54 6.92
C ILE A 96 16.82 -7.85 6.72
N ARG A 97 16.17 -8.84 6.09
CA ARG A 97 16.80 -10.13 5.80
C ARG A 97 18.04 -10.01 4.92
N LEU A 98 18.02 -9.14 3.91
CA LEU A 98 19.18 -8.88 3.07
C LEU A 98 20.33 -8.31 3.90
N LYS A 99 20.06 -7.34 4.80
CA LYS A 99 21.08 -6.80 5.70
C LYS A 99 21.69 -7.88 6.59
N GLU A 100 20.85 -8.70 7.24
CA GLU A 100 21.30 -9.80 8.09
C GLU A 100 22.19 -10.78 7.33
N ILE A 101 21.80 -11.16 6.10
CA ILE A 101 22.60 -12.06 5.25
C ILE A 101 23.93 -11.39 4.86
N THR A 102 23.92 -10.10 4.50
CA THR A 102 25.16 -9.40 4.14
C THR A 102 26.12 -9.30 5.32
N GLU A 103 25.62 -8.95 6.51
CA GLU A 103 26.42 -8.88 7.74
C GLU A 103 26.99 -10.25 8.10
N PHE A 104 26.18 -11.32 7.99
CA PHE A 104 26.64 -12.67 8.22
C PHE A 104 27.77 -13.07 7.25
N VAL A 105 27.59 -12.83 5.95
CA VAL A 105 28.61 -13.15 4.93
C VAL A 105 29.89 -12.36 5.17
N GLU A 106 29.80 -11.08 5.51
CA GLU A 106 30.96 -10.26 5.85
C GLU A 106 31.68 -10.77 7.10
N ASN A 107 30.93 -11.15 8.14
CA ASN A 107 31.51 -11.69 9.37
C ASN A 107 32.18 -13.04 9.11
N GLU A 108 31.57 -13.92 8.33
CA GLU A 108 32.17 -15.20 7.95
C GLU A 108 33.46 -15.03 7.15
N LYS A 109 33.51 -14.05 6.23
CA LYS A 109 34.76 -13.70 5.52
C LYS A 109 35.84 -13.24 6.51
N LYS A 110 35.49 -12.37 7.47
CA LYS A 110 36.42 -11.91 8.52
C LYS A 110 36.89 -13.07 9.41
N ASN A 111 36.01 -13.99 9.77
CA ASN A 111 36.34 -15.17 10.59
C ASN A 111 37.31 -16.09 9.85
N LEU A 112 37.01 -16.39 8.58
CA LEU A 112 37.87 -17.23 7.75
C LEU A 112 39.28 -16.65 7.62
N GLU A 113 39.39 -15.34 7.39
CA GLU A 113 40.69 -14.68 7.27
C GLU A 113 41.46 -14.67 8.60
N ARG A 114 40.78 -14.42 9.73
CA ARG A 114 41.40 -14.55 11.07
C ARG A 114 41.94 -15.95 11.31
N SER A 115 41.14 -16.99 11.03
CA SER A 115 41.59 -18.37 11.20
C SER A 115 42.73 -18.77 10.26
N ARG A 116 42.84 -18.16 9.07
CA ARG A 116 44.00 -18.34 8.18
C ARG A 116 45.26 -17.75 8.81
N LEU A 117 45.19 -16.50 9.27
CA LEU A 117 46.31 -15.81 9.91
C LEU A 117 46.78 -16.54 11.18
N GLU A 118 45.86 -17.01 12.03
CA GLU A 118 46.18 -17.79 13.22
C GLU A 118 46.91 -19.09 12.88
N LYS A 119 46.46 -19.81 11.84
CA LYS A 119 47.14 -21.02 11.36
C LYS A 119 48.54 -20.72 10.81
N GLU A 120 48.70 -19.62 10.08
CA GLU A 120 50.01 -19.20 9.57
C GLU A 120 50.98 -18.83 10.68
N GLN A 121 50.51 -18.08 11.69
CA GLN A 121 51.27 -17.74 12.89
C GLN A 121 51.69 -19.00 13.65
N TYR A 122 50.76 -19.88 13.93
CA TYR A 122 51.03 -21.16 14.58
C TYR A 122 52.07 -22.00 13.82
N ASN A 123 51.97 -22.05 12.49
CA ASN A 123 52.96 -22.74 11.64
C ASN A 123 54.34 -22.07 11.66
N MET A 124 54.41 -20.73 11.77
CA MET A 124 55.67 -20.01 11.95
C MET A 124 56.30 -20.33 13.31
N GLU A 125 55.50 -20.32 14.37
CA GLU A 125 55.94 -20.64 15.74
C GLU A 125 56.44 -22.08 15.83
N ILE A 126 55.72 -23.06 15.28
CA ILE A 126 56.18 -24.46 15.23
C ILE A 126 57.52 -24.56 14.50
N ARG A 127 57.67 -23.91 13.34
CA ARG A 127 58.93 -23.92 12.60
C ARG A 127 60.07 -23.31 13.43
N ALA A 128 59.83 -22.23 14.14
CA ALA A 128 60.81 -21.63 15.03
C ALA A 128 61.18 -22.57 16.19
N ILE A 129 60.19 -23.18 16.85
CA ILE A 129 60.38 -24.18 17.92
C ILE A 129 61.23 -25.35 17.40
N ILE A 130 60.91 -25.92 16.23
CA ILE A 130 61.68 -27.03 15.64
C ILE A 130 63.14 -26.61 15.38
N ARG A 131 63.38 -25.39 14.90
CA ARG A 131 64.75 -24.87 14.68
C ARG A 131 65.51 -24.74 16.00
N ILE A 132 64.88 -24.21 17.04
CA ILE A 132 65.47 -24.10 18.39
C ILE A 132 65.76 -25.50 18.96
N GLN A 133 64.81 -26.43 18.87
CA GLN A 133 64.98 -27.81 19.31
C GLN A 133 66.14 -28.49 18.59
N SER A 134 66.23 -28.33 17.27
CA SER A 134 67.31 -28.89 16.45
C SER A 134 68.67 -28.28 16.78
N TRP A 135 68.72 -26.95 16.96
CA TRP A 135 69.92 -26.24 17.40
C TRP A 135 70.38 -26.74 18.78
N TRP A 136 69.44 -26.90 19.72
CA TRP A 136 69.76 -27.39 21.05
C TRP A 136 70.28 -28.83 21.04
N ARG A 137 69.62 -29.74 20.30
CA ARG A 137 70.10 -31.11 20.11
C ARG A 137 71.51 -31.15 19.53
N MET A 138 71.79 -30.35 18.50
CA MET A 138 73.11 -30.22 17.90
C MET A 138 74.15 -29.67 18.90
N SER A 139 73.77 -28.66 19.69
CA SER A 139 74.61 -28.06 20.74
C SER A 139 74.95 -29.08 21.84
N MET A 140 73.99 -29.88 22.30
CA MET A 140 74.21 -30.96 23.27
C MET A 140 75.21 -31.99 22.75
N VAL A 141 75.09 -32.40 21.49
CA VAL A 141 76.04 -33.35 20.86
C VAL A 141 77.44 -32.74 20.77
N ARG A 142 77.57 -31.52 20.25
CA ARG A 142 78.88 -30.84 20.08
C ARG A 142 79.60 -30.59 21.40
N LYS A 143 78.84 -30.23 22.45
CA LYS A 143 79.38 -29.99 23.80
C LYS A 143 79.50 -31.27 24.64
N GLY A 144 79.09 -32.43 24.12
CA GLY A 144 79.16 -33.71 24.84
C GLY A 144 78.32 -33.74 26.12
N LEU A 145 77.16 -33.07 26.10
CA LEU A 145 76.24 -32.99 27.23
C LEU A 145 75.22 -34.15 27.20
N GLY A 146 74.75 -34.56 28.37
CA GLY A 146 73.77 -35.64 28.50
C GLY A 146 74.27 -37.00 27.97
N PRO A 147 73.44 -37.78 27.25
CA PRO A 147 73.77 -39.13 26.79
C PRO A 147 74.90 -39.18 25.74
N TYR A 148 75.29 -38.03 25.16
CA TYR A 148 76.36 -37.92 24.17
C TYR A 148 77.75 -37.66 24.79
N LYS A 149 77.85 -37.62 26.12
CA LYS A 149 79.12 -37.47 26.82
C LYS A 149 80.01 -38.68 26.53
N LYS A 150 81.19 -38.44 25.94
CA LYS A 150 82.18 -39.49 25.67
C LYS A 150 82.49 -40.22 26.99
N ARG A 151 82.12 -41.50 27.08
CA ARG A 151 82.45 -42.34 28.26
C ARG A 151 83.97 -42.37 28.40
N LYS A 152 84.50 -41.99 29.57
CA LYS A 152 85.91 -42.23 29.91
C LYS A 152 86.15 -43.74 29.77
N LYS A 153 87.08 -44.16 28.90
CA LYS A 153 87.59 -45.54 28.90
C LYS A 153 88.14 -45.79 30.31
N ARG A 154 87.53 -46.73 31.06
CA ARG A 154 88.20 -47.28 32.25
C ARG A 154 89.38 -48.05 31.72
N VAL A 155 90.59 -47.65 32.09
CA VAL A 155 91.78 -48.49 31.96
C VAL A 155 91.50 -49.71 32.84
N GLN A 156 91.29 -50.87 32.22
CA GLN A 156 91.31 -52.14 32.93
C GLN A 156 92.77 -52.41 33.27
N ASP A 157 93.14 -52.27 34.54
CA ASP A 157 94.31 -52.94 35.08
C ASP A 157 94.05 -54.45 34.98
N HIS A 158 94.80 -55.11 34.11
CA HIS A 158 94.93 -56.55 34.11
C HIS A 158 95.85 -56.96 35.26
N SER A 159 95.27 -57.40 36.37
CA SER A 159 95.89 -58.44 37.19
C SER A 159 94.91 -59.60 37.38
N VAL A 160 95.42 -60.76 36.97
CA VAL A 160 94.76 -62.06 36.80
C VAL A 160 94.33 -62.65 38.16
N SER A 161 93.13 -63.22 38.25
CA SER A 161 92.96 -64.57 38.81
C SER A 161 91.57 -65.16 38.56
N LEU A 162 91.58 -66.46 38.28
CA LEU A 162 90.48 -67.34 37.92
C LEU A 162 89.40 -67.44 39.01
N LYS A 163 88.15 -67.73 38.61
CA LYS A 163 87.49 -69.03 38.88
C LYS A 163 86.11 -69.17 38.25
N LYS A 164 85.85 -70.40 37.78
CA LYS A 164 84.62 -70.98 37.26
C LYS A 164 83.45 -70.92 38.26
N GLY A 165 82.25 -70.72 37.73
CA GLY A 165 81.00 -71.40 38.05
C GLY A 165 80.59 -71.59 39.52
N LYS A 166 79.53 -70.87 39.90
CA LYS A 166 78.22 -71.42 40.29
C LYS A 166 77.15 -70.35 40.09
#